data_AF-A0A8C6BPJ0-F1
#
_entry.id   AF-A0A8C6BPJ0-F1
#
_cell.length_a   1.000
_cell.length_b   1.000
_cell.length_c   1.000
_cell.angle_alpha   90.00
_cell.angle_beta   90.00
_cell.angle_gamma   90.00
#
_symmetry.space_group_name_H-M   'P 1'
#
loop_
_entity.id
_entity.type
_entity.pdbx_description
1 polymer ?
#
loop_
_entity_poly.entity_id
_entity_poly.type
_entity_poly.pdbx_seq_one_letter_code
_entity_poly.pdbx_strand_id
1 'polypeptide(L)'
;MGPWPGSPLAALLLLLFSASKVHCDTPNNCTYPDLLGTWVFHVGRSGSQREVNCSVMGPPEKEVVVHLKKLDTAYDNFGNSGHFTIIYNQGFEIVLNDYKWFAFFKDVTDFISQFFMQLGTVGIYDMPHLRNKLVIK
;
A
#
# COMPACT_ATOMS: atom_id res chain seq x y z
N MET A 1 -32.50 -21.27 41.28
CA MET A 1 -31.72 -20.48 40.30
C MET A 1 -30.76 -19.61 41.09
N GLY A 2 -29.55 -20.11 41.36
CA GLY A 2 -28.53 -19.37 42.12
C GLY A 2 -27.58 -18.65 41.16
N PRO A 3 -27.16 -17.40 41.43
CA PRO A 3 -26.29 -16.65 40.54
C PRO A 3 -24.86 -17.22 40.59
N TRP A 4 -24.34 -17.61 39.43
CA TRP A 4 -22.95 -18.08 39.26
C TRP A 4 -21.98 -16.93 39.60
N PRO A 5 -21.01 -17.10 40.52
CA PRO A 5 -19.98 -16.10 40.73
C PRO A 5 -18.98 -16.20 39.57
N GLY A 6 -19.12 -15.34 38.58
CA GLY A 6 -18.16 -15.24 37.47
C GLY A 6 -16.77 -14.98 38.02
N SER A 7 -15.80 -15.84 37.65
CA SER A 7 -14.41 -15.71 38.08
C SER A 7 -13.83 -14.35 37.63
N PRO A 8 -13.28 -13.53 38.55
CA PRO A 8 -12.70 -12.23 38.19
C PRO A 8 -11.49 -12.39 37.25
N LEU A 9 -10.85 -13.56 37.28
CA LEU A 9 -9.75 -13.92 36.38
C LEU A 9 -10.25 -14.06 34.93
N ALA A 10 -11.45 -14.60 34.73
CA ALA A 10 -12.05 -14.72 33.41
C ALA A 10 -12.43 -13.34 32.85
N ALA A 11 -12.95 -12.44 33.69
CA ALA A 11 -13.24 -11.06 33.31
C ALA A 11 -11.97 -10.28 32.95
N LEU A 12 -10.87 -10.47 33.70
CA LEU A 12 -9.58 -9.84 33.44
C LEU A 12 -8.96 -10.33 32.12
N LEU A 13 -9.03 -11.64 31.84
CA LEU A 13 -8.55 -12.20 30.58
C LEU A 13 -9.35 -11.66 29.39
N LEU A 14 -10.68 -11.59 29.47
CA LEU A 14 -11.53 -11.02 28.42
C LEU A 14 -11.21 -9.55 28.13
N LEU A 15 -10.94 -8.75 29.17
CA LEU A 15 -10.50 -7.36 29.03
C LEU A 15 -9.15 -7.25 28.30
N LEU A 16 -8.19 -8.10 28.63
CA LEU A 16 -6.88 -8.12 28.00
C LEU A 16 -6.94 -8.54 26.51
N PHE A 17 -7.83 -9.47 26.14
CA PHE A 17 -8.03 -9.88 24.74
C PHE A 17 -8.77 -8.82 23.90
N SER A 18 -9.61 -7.98 24.52
CA SER A 18 -10.40 -6.97 23.81
C SER A 18 -9.62 -5.72 23.35
N ALA A 19 -8.39 -5.53 23.83
CA ALA A 19 -7.60 -4.33 23.55
C ALA A 19 -6.80 -4.40 22.23
N SER A 20 -6.75 -5.55 21.56
CA SER A 20 -6.01 -5.70 20.30
C SER A 20 -6.85 -5.20 19.12
N LYS A 21 -6.67 -3.93 18.75
CA LYS A 21 -7.09 -3.42 17.44
C LYS A 21 -6.22 -4.07 16.36
N VAL A 22 -6.64 -5.23 15.86
CA VAL A 22 -6.00 -5.85 14.69
C VAL A 22 -6.54 -5.14 13.45
N HIS A 23 -5.68 -4.36 12.78
CA HIS A 23 -5.99 -3.82 11.47
C HIS A 23 -5.47 -4.83 10.45
N CYS A 24 -6.37 -5.63 9.88
CA CYS A 24 -5.98 -6.68 8.94
C CYS A 24 -5.75 -6.14 7.53
N ASP A 25 -6.45 -5.07 7.15
CA ASP A 25 -6.40 -4.47 5.81
C ASP A 25 -5.93 -3.02 5.88
N THR A 26 -5.26 -2.57 4.83
CA THR A 26 -5.07 -1.14 4.61
C THR A 26 -6.41 -0.50 4.25
N PRO A 27 -6.68 0.75 4.66
CA PRO A 27 -7.96 1.43 4.40
C PRO A 27 -8.15 1.84 2.92
N ASN A 28 -7.20 1.50 2.05
CA ASN A 28 -7.22 1.79 0.62
C ASN A 28 -8.29 0.96 -0.10
N ASN A 29 -8.94 1.57 -1.09
CA ASN A 29 -9.91 0.90 -1.95
C ASN A 29 -9.70 1.29 -3.42
N CYS A 30 -8.48 1.05 -3.93
CA CYS A 30 -8.11 1.39 -5.30
C CYS A 30 -8.58 0.33 -6.29
N THR A 31 -8.88 0.72 -7.52
CA THR A 31 -9.38 -0.18 -8.57
C THR A 31 -8.31 -0.50 -9.61
N TYR A 32 -8.52 -1.57 -10.38
CA TYR A 32 -7.60 -1.96 -11.45
C TYR A 32 -7.35 -0.84 -12.50
N PRO A 33 -8.36 -0.10 -12.97
CA PRO A 33 -8.13 1.07 -13.82
C PRO A 33 -7.22 2.14 -13.20
N ASP A 34 -7.24 2.30 -11.87
CA ASP A 34 -6.37 3.26 -11.18
C ASP A 34 -4.89 2.84 -11.22
N LEU A 35 -4.62 1.54 -11.35
CA LEU A 35 -3.27 0.99 -11.49
C LEU A 35 -2.68 1.21 -12.89
N LEU A 36 -3.52 1.31 -13.93
CA LEU A 36 -3.03 1.42 -15.31
C LEU A 36 -2.35 2.77 -15.58
N GLY A 37 -1.36 2.75 -16.47
CA GLY A 37 -0.65 3.93 -16.93
C GLY A 37 0.85 3.91 -16.58
N THR A 38 1.44 5.10 -16.52
CA THR A 38 2.88 5.26 -16.30
C THR A 38 3.15 5.54 -14.83
N TRP A 39 4.09 4.78 -14.26
CA TRP A 39 4.58 4.90 -12.89
C TRP A 39 6.04 5.29 -12.86
N VAL A 40 6.39 6.10 -11.87
CA VAL A 40 7.76 6.54 -11.58
C VAL A 40 8.12 6.05 -10.18
N PHE A 41 9.07 5.12 -10.12
CA PHE A 41 9.61 4.57 -8.89
C PHE A 41 10.90 5.29 -8.52
N HIS A 42 10.86 6.00 -7.41
CA HIS A 42 12.03 6.60 -6.78
C HIS A 42 12.66 5.56 -5.86
N VAL A 43 13.81 5.00 -6.26
CA VAL A 43 14.44 3.87 -5.58
C VAL A 43 15.55 4.34 -4.64
N GLY A 44 15.54 3.86 -3.40
CA GLY A 44 16.58 4.10 -2.40
C GLY A 44 17.88 3.33 -2.68
N ARG A 45 18.74 3.25 -1.66
CA ARG A 45 20.08 2.67 -1.77
C ARG A 45 20.06 1.20 -2.16
N SER A 46 20.70 0.90 -3.28
CA SER A 46 20.83 -0.44 -3.87
C SER A 46 21.68 -1.39 -3.01
N GLY A 47 21.35 -2.68 -2.99
CA GLY A 47 22.17 -3.73 -2.34
C GLY A 47 21.86 -3.96 -0.86
N SER A 48 20.70 -3.50 -0.40
CA SER A 48 20.21 -3.82 0.94
C SER A 48 19.78 -5.31 1.02
N GLN A 49 20.08 -5.96 2.14
CA GLN A 49 19.64 -7.34 2.37
C GLN A 49 18.14 -7.37 2.69
N ARG A 50 17.54 -8.58 2.76
CA ARG A 50 16.12 -8.78 3.09
C ARG A 50 15.66 -8.04 4.37
N GLU A 51 16.57 -7.76 5.29
CA GLU A 51 16.31 -7.03 6.54
C GLU A 51 16.22 -5.50 6.38
N VAL A 52 16.10 -4.99 5.14
CA VAL A 52 15.97 -3.56 4.91
C VAL A 52 14.70 -2.99 5.54
N ASN A 53 14.87 -1.98 6.39
CA ASN A 53 13.74 -1.23 6.93
C ASN A 53 13.31 -0.16 5.92
N CYS A 54 12.18 -0.39 5.25
CA CYS A 54 11.56 0.54 4.30
C CYS A 54 10.75 1.65 4.99
N SER A 55 10.44 1.54 6.28
CA SER A 55 9.80 2.60 7.07
C SER A 55 10.73 3.79 7.33
N VAL A 56 12.04 3.55 7.34
CA VAL A 56 13.09 4.59 7.41
C VAL A 56 13.84 4.64 6.09
N MET A 57 13.20 5.26 5.12
CA MET A 57 13.74 5.41 3.79
C MET A 57 14.56 6.71 3.72
N GLY A 58 15.81 6.58 3.26
CA GLY A 58 16.68 7.72 3.00
C GLY A 58 16.30 8.45 1.70
N PRO A 59 17.12 9.41 1.23
CA PRO A 59 16.87 10.06 -0.04
C PRO A 59 16.88 9.03 -1.19
N PRO A 60 15.98 9.15 -2.18
CA PRO A 60 16.01 8.29 -3.36
C PRO A 60 17.28 8.56 -4.18
N GLU A 61 17.90 7.49 -4.68
CA GLU A 61 19.15 7.53 -5.44
C GLU A 61 18.92 7.28 -6.95
N LYS A 62 17.82 6.61 -7.31
CA LYS A 62 17.51 6.22 -8.69
C LYS A 62 16.05 6.45 -9.02
N GLU A 63 15.75 6.55 -10.31
CA GLU A 63 14.40 6.64 -10.83
C GLU A 63 14.17 5.55 -11.89
N VAL A 64 13.07 4.83 -11.78
CA VAL A 64 12.67 3.77 -12.72
C VAL A 64 11.26 4.07 -13.22
N VAL A 65 11.11 4.15 -14.53
CA VAL A 65 9.80 4.39 -15.17
C VAL A 65 9.25 3.06 -15.68
N VAL A 66 8.03 2.74 -15.28
CA VAL A 66 7.33 1.51 -15.66
C VAL A 66 5.96 1.86 -16.22
N HIS A 67 5.57 1.20 -17.30
CA HIS A 67 4.27 1.35 -17.94
C HIS A 67 3.45 0.08 -17.73
N LEU A 68 2.22 0.25 -17.24
CA LEU A 68 1.28 -0.83 -16.96
C LEU A 68 0.12 -0.75 -17.94
N LYS A 69 -0.03 -1.79 -18.75
CA LYS A 69 -1.05 -1.89 -19.80
C LYS A 69 -1.92 -3.12 -19.59
N LYS A 70 -3.23 -2.95 -19.79
CA LYS A 70 -4.20 -4.03 -19.78
C LYS A 70 -3.77 -5.17 -20.73
N LEU A 71 -3.86 -6.46 -20.35
CA LEU A 71 -4.45 -7.04 -19.12
C LEU A 71 -3.50 -7.16 -17.93
N ASP A 72 -2.23 -7.41 -18.18
CA ASP A 72 -1.23 -7.67 -17.14
C ASP A 72 0.19 -7.33 -17.63
N THR A 73 0.34 -6.56 -18.72
CA THR A 73 1.64 -6.27 -19.33
C THR A 73 2.33 -5.09 -18.64
N ALA A 74 3.54 -5.33 -18.15
CA ALA A 74 4.45 -4.28 -17.69
C ALA A 74 5.62 -4.12 -18.68
N TYR A 75 6.04 -2.89 -18.94
CA TYR A 75 7.25 -2.64 -19.74
C TYR A 75 7.98 -1.37 -19.29
N ASP A 76 9.27 -1.29 -19.58
CA ASP A 76 10.11 -0.12 -19.29
C ASP A 76 10.54 0.63 -20.57
N ASN A 77 11.27 1.73 -20.39
CA ASN A 77 11.81 2.52 -21.50
C ASN A 77 12.97 1.84 -22.25
N PHE A 78 13.49 0.73 -21.74
CA PHE A 78 14.60 -0.01 -22.35
C PHE A 78 14.10 -1.17 -23.24
N GLY A 79 12.78 -1.35 -23.32
CA GLY A 79 12.15 -2.39 -24.14
C GLY A 79 12.00 -3.73 -23.43
N ASN A 80 12.26 -3.80 -22.12
CA ASN A 80 11.99 -5.00 -21.34
C ASN A 80 10.47 -5.12 -21.14
N SER A 81 9.99 -6.36 -21.09
CA SER A 81 8.58 -6.67 -20.82
C SER A 81 8.46 -7.70 -19.71
N GLY A 82 7.34 -7.66 -19.02
CA GLY A 82 7.03 -8.53 -17.89
C GLY A 82 5.55 -8.44 -17.54
N HIS A 83 5.21 -8.84 -16.33
CA HIS A 83 3.83 -8.97 -15.88
C HIS A 83 3.55 -8.16 -14.62
N PHE A 84 2.31 -7.72 -14.44
CA PHE A 84 1.84 -7.14 -13.18
C PHE A 84 0.50 -7.72 -12.77
N THR A 85 0.23 -7.67 -11.48
CA THR A 85 -1.08 -8.03 -10.92
C THR A 85 -1.47 -7.04 -9.84
N ILE A 86 -2.77 -6.74 -9.77
CA ILE A 86 -3.34 -6.00 -8.64
C ILE A 86 -3.61 -6.98 -7.49
N ILE A 87 -3.29 -6.55 -6.28
CA ILE A 87 -3.58 -7.30 -5.05
C ILE A 87 -4.86 -6.71 -4.47
N TYR A 88 -5.98 -7.30 -4.87
CA TYR A 88 -7.34 -6.87 -4.53
C TYR A 88 -7.55 -5.37 -4.78
N ASN A 89 -7.56 -4.56 -3.74
CA ASN A 89 -7.67 -3.10 -3.78
C ASN A 89 -6.56 -2.39 -2.97
N GLN A 90 -5.59 -3.17 -2.45
CA GLN A 90 -4.62 -2.72 -1.45
C GLN A 90 -3.30 -2.27 -2.08
N GLY A 91 -2.89 -2.93 -3.15
CA GLY A 91 -1.59 -2.71 -3.77
C GLY A 91 -1.41 -3.51 -5.05
N PHE A 92 -0.17 -3.70 -5.45
CA PHE A 92 0.17 -4.41 -6.67
C PHE A 92 1.55 -5.05 -6.59
N GLU A 93 1.77 -6.04 -7.46
CA GLU A 93 3.07 -6.66 -7.72
C GLU A 93 3.41 -6.52 -9.21
N ILE A 94 4.65 -6.17 -9.53
CA ILE A 94 5.19 -6.14 -10.90
C ILE A 94 6.44 -6.98 -10.96
N VAL A 95 6.53 -7.86 -11.95
CA VAL A 95 7.73 -8.65 -12.27
C VAL A 95 8.25 -8.17 -13.62
N LEU A 96 9.43 -7.52 -13.62
CA LEU A 96 10.01 -6.90 -14.82
C LEU A 96 11.54 -6.90 -14.74
N ASN A 97 12.21 -7.32 -15.82
CA ASN A 97 13.67 -7.31 -15.95
C ASN A 97 14.39 -7.99 -14.77
N ASP A 98 13.92 -9.17 -14.36
CA ASP A 98 14.40 -9.95 -13.20
C ASP A 98 14.25 -9.29 -11.81
N TYR A 99 13.53 -8.16 -11.73
CA TYR A 99 13.14 -7.53 -10.46
C TYR A 99 11.66 -7.73 -10.16
N LYS A 100 11.34 -7.79 -8.86
CA LYS A 100 9.98 -7.77 -8.34
C LYS A 100 9.72 -6.49 -7.56
N TRP A 101 8.67 -5.78 -7.92
CA TRP A 101 8.23 -4.54 -7.27
C TRP A 101 6.92 -4.81 -6.55
N PHE A 102 6.83 -4.40 -5.29
CA PHE A 102 5.62 -4.53 -4.49
C PHE A 102 5.41 -3.25 -3.67
N ALA A 103 4.19 -2.74 -3.69
CA ALA A 103 3.80 -1.62 -2.85
C ALA A 103 2.29 -1.65 -2.56
N PHE A 104 1.92 -1.15 -1.39
CA PHE A 104 0.54 -0.73 -1.12
C PHE A 104 0.28 0.62 -1.80
N PHE A 105 -0.97 0.85 -2.20
CA PHE A 105 -1.39 2.18 -2.61
C PHE A 105 -1.24 3.16 -1.45
N LYS A 106 -0.88 4.40 -1.76
CA LYS A 106 -0.77 5.44 -0.73
C LYS A 106 -2.16 5.71 -0.15
N ASP A 107 -2.29 5.51 1.16
CA ASP A 107 -3.47 5.94 1.89
C ASP A 107 -3.44 7.46 2.08
N VAL A 108 -4.57 8.10 1.81
CA VAL A 108 -4.75 9.54 1.99
C VAL A 108 -5.42 9.76 3.34
N THR A 109 -4.80 9.27 4.40
CA THR A 109 -5.19 9.55 5.80
C THR A 109 -4.34 10.67 6.40
N ASP A 110 -3.97 11.67 5.60
CA ASP A 110 -3.77 12.99 6.19
C ASP A 110 -5.13 13.44 6.74
N PHE A 111 -5.18 13.82 8.02
CA PHE A 111 -6.40 14.21 8.75
C PHE A 111 -7.33 15.17 7.97
N ILE A 112 -6.74 16.03 7.14
CA ILE A 112 -7.41 16.96 6.23
C ILE A 112 -8.23 16.22 5.15
N SER A 113 -7.69 15.14 4.58
CA SER A 113 -8.32 14.35 3.52
C SER A 113 -9.46 13.47 4.02
N GLN A 114 -9.38 12.94 5.24
CA GLN A 114 -10.54 12.29 5.87
C GLN A 114 -11.71 13.27 6.05
N PHE A 115 -11.43 14.49 6.52
CA PHE A 115 -12.44 15.54 6.67
C PHE A 115 -13.11 15.91 5.34
N PHE A 116 -12.34 16.06 4.26
CA PHE A 116 -12.89 16.38 2.94
C PHE A 116 -13.62 15.19 2.27
N MET A 117 -13.18 13.95 2.47
CA MET A 117 -13.92 12.77 2.01
C MET A 117 -15.25 12.61 2.76
N GLN A 118 -15.28 12.89 4.06
CA GLN A 118 -16.49 12.82 4.88
C GLN A 118 -17.48 13.97 4.57
N LEU A 119 -16.98 15.09 4.06
CA LEU A 119 -17.77 16.21 3.52
C LEU A 119 -18.12 16.07 2.02
N GLY A 120 -17.64 15.02 1.34
CA GLY A 120 -17.90 14.78 -0.09
C GLY A 120 -17.33 15.84 -1.04
N THR A 121 -16.30 16.58 -0.62
CA THR A 121 -15.82 17.78 -1.33
C THR A 121 -14.56 17.57 -2.16
N VAL A 122 -13.79 16.50 -1.90
CA VAL A 122 -12.57 16.18 -2.64
C VAL A 122 -12.42 14.66 -2.73
N GLY A 123 -12.37 14.12 -3.95
CA GLY A 123 -12.08 12.69 -4.16
C GLY A 123 -10.57 12.42 -4.22
N ILE A 124 -10.13 11.17 -3.98
CA ILE A 124 -8.74 10.73 -4.30
C ILE A 124 -8.33 11.13 -5.73
N TYR A 125 -9.32 11.24 -6.63
CA TYR A 125 -9.13 11.64 -8.01
C TYR A 125 -8.66 13.10 -8.21
N ASP A 126 -8.81 13.98 -7.22
CA ASP A 126 -8.46 15.42 -7.29
C ASP A 126 -6.98 15.73 -6.99
N MET A 127 -6.14 14.74 -6.67
CA MET A 127 -4.70 14.91 -6.46
C MET A 127 -3.84 14.23 -7.54
N PRO A 128 -3.85 14.72 -8.79
CA PRO A 128 -3.14 14.11 -9.91
C PRO A 128 -1.62 14.13 -9.76
N HIS A 129 -1.04 15.07 -9.02
CA HIS A 129 0.41 15.19 -8.83
C HIS A 129 1.04 14.12 -7.92
N LEU A 130 0.21 13.44 -7.12
CA LEU A 130 0.61 12.32 -6.25
C LEU A 130 0.31 10.96 -6.88
N ARG A 131 -0.41 10.92 -8.02
CA ARG A 131 -0.64 9.66 -8.73
C ARG A 131 0.67 9.12 -9.28
N ASN A 132 0.80 7.81 -9.18
CA ASN A 132 1.81 7.00 -9.84
C ASN A 132 3.28 7.30 -9.49
N LYS A 133 3.53 7.99 -8.39
CA LYS A 133 4.87 8.13 -7.80
C LYS A 133 4.97 7.24 -6.59
N LEU A 134 5.91 6.31 -6.61
CA LEU A 134 6.23 5.48 -5.44
C LEU A 134 7.67 5.68 -5.05
N VAL A 135 7.91 5.61 -3.74
CA VAL A 135 9.27 5.54 -3.24
C VAL A 135 9.48 4.15 -2.67
N ILE A 136 10.48 3.45 -3.19
CA ILE A 136 10.77 2.03 -2.95
C ILE A 136 12.25 1.95 -2.53
N LYS A 137 12.63 0.97 -1.72
CA LYS A 137 14.02 0.80 -1.25
C LYS A 137 14.60 -0.50 -1.74
#